data_AF-W9EH71-F1
#
_entry.id   AF-W9EH71-F1
#
_cell.length_a   1.000
_cell.length_b   1.000
_cell.length_c   1.000
_cell.angle_alpha   90.00
_cell.angle_beta   90.00
_cell.angle_gamma   90.00
#
_symmetry.space_group_name_H-M   'P 1'
#
loop_
_entity.id
_entity.type
_entity.pdbx_description
1 polymer ?
#
loop_
_entity_poly.entity_id
_entity_poly.type
_entity_poly.pdbx_seq_one_letter_code
_entity_poly.pdbx_strand_id
1 'polypeptide(L)'
;MVKEFTEQEILQGKNHVDLGEAGDFTADYLEGEGKHWIAHGTYTTSMSDQDREETLAFFLEENPENIEDMSAGEIFNMAWDIWEI
;
A
#
# COMPACT_ATOMS: atom_id res chain seq x y z
N MET A 1 -2.20 -2.83 14.34
CA MET A 1 -3.57 -3.01 13.82
C MET A 1 -3.49 -3.62 12.43
N VAL A 2 -4.42 -4.50 12.06
CA VAL A 2 -4.51 -5.04 10.68
C VAL A 2 -5.71 -4.39 9.98
N LYS A 3 -5.53 -3.94 8.75
CA LYS A 3 -6.60 -3.40 7.89
C LYS A 3 -6.61 -4.12 6.54
N GLU A 4 -7.78 -4.61 6.17
CA GLU A 4 -8.02 -5.31 4.91
C GLU A 4 -8.66 -4.37 3.89
N PHE A 5 -8.41 -4.61 2.60
CA PHE A 5 -9.09 -3.92 1.52
C PHE A 5 -10.47 -4.53 1.30
N THR A 6 -11.47 -3.68 1.13
CA THR A 6 -12.80 -4.10 0.69
C THR A 6 -12.78 -4.48 -0.79
N GLU A 7 -13.75 -5.31 -1.21
CA GLU A 7 -13.91 -5.66 -2.64
C GLU A 7 -14.02 -4.41 -3.52
N GLN A 8 -14.70 -3.37 -3.05
CA GLN A 8 -14.84 -2.11 -3.79
C GLN A 8 -13.49 -1.40 -3.96
N GLU A 9 -12.63 -1.40 -2.94
CA GLU A 9 -11.30 -0.79 -3.03
C GLU A 9 -10.40 -1.54 -4.00
N ILE A 10 -10.44 -2.87 -3.98
CA ILE A 10 -9.70 -3.72 -4.92
C ILE A 10 -10.17 -3.45 -6.35
N LEU A 11 -11.49 -3.41 -6.58
CA LEU A 11 -12.06 -3.08 -7.89
C LEU A 11 -11.70 -1.67 -8.37
N GLN A 12 -11.46 -0.73 -7.45
CA GLN A 12 -11.00 0.62 -7.74
C GLN A 12 -9.47 0.74 -7.85
N GLY A 13 -8.71 -0.34 -7.66
CA GLY A 13 -7.25 -0.35 -7.68
C GLY A 13 -6.59 0.34 -6.49
N LYS A 14 -7.32 0.57 -5.39
CA LYS A 14 -6.80 1.28 -4.21
C LYS A 14 -5.80 0.47 -3.38
N ASN A 15 -5.56 -0.78 -3.75
CA ASN A 15 -4.55 -1.66 -3.15
C ASN A 15 -3.31 -1.79 -4.04
N HIS A 16 -3.17 -0.98 -5.08
CA HIS A 16 -2.08 -1.06 -6.05
C HIS A 16 -1.33 0.27 -6.13
N VAL A 17 -0.01 0.20 -6.27
CA VAL A 17 0.86 1.36 -6.47
C VAL A 17 1.92 1.06 -7.52
N ASP A 18 2.16 2.05 -8.39
CA ASP A 18 3.26 2.08 -9.35
C ASP A 18 4.49 2.68 -8.64
N LEU A 19 5.57 1.90 -8.55
CA LEU A 19 6.85 2.30 -7.96
C LEU A 19 7.87 2.74 -9.03
N GLY A 20 7.41 3.02 -10.26
CA GLY A 20 8.21 3.48 -11.39
C GLY A 20 9.17 2.41 -11.90
N GLU A 21 10.47 2.73 -11.95
CA GLU A 21 11.49 1.77 -12.43
C GLU A 21 11.64 0.54 -11.53
N ALA A 22 11.15 0.62 -10.28
CA ALA A 22 11.08 -0.54 -9.40
C ALA A 22 9.94 -1.50 -9.80
N GLY A 23 8.98 -1.10 -10.63
CA GLY A 23 7.81 -1.93 -10.97
C GLY A 23 6.62 -1.63 -10.08
N ASP A 24 5.79 -2.63 -9.82
CA ASP A 24 4.47 -2.44 -9.24
C ASP A 24 4.31 -3.25 -7.95
N PHE A 25 3.51 -2.74 -7.02
CA PHE A 25 3.14 -3.46 -5.80
C PHE A 25 1.63 -3.50 -5.63
N THR A 26 1.10 -4.71 -5.37
CA THR A 26 -0.31 -4.92 -5.07
C THR A 26 -0.44 -5.52 -3.67
N ALA A 27 -1.01 -4.75 -2.75
CA ALA A 27 -1.21 -5.11 -1.36
C ALA A 27 -2.46 -5.99 -1.17
N ASP A 28 -2.33 -7.03 -0.34
CA ASP A 28 -3.43 -7.87 0.12
C ASP A 28 -4.04 -7.33 1.41
N TYR A 29 -3.19 -6.85 2.32
CA TYR A 29 -3.59 -6.18 3.56
C TYR A 29 -2.47 -5.29 4.11
N LEU A 30 -2.81 -4.47 5.09
CA LEU A 30 -1.88 -3.61 5.80
C LEU A 30 -1.80 -4.00 7.29
N GLU A 31 -0.60 -3.98 7.84
CA GLU A 31 -0.34 -4.05 9.27
C GLU A 31 0.40 -2.80 9.74
N GLY A 32 -0.10 -2.12 10.77
CA GLY A 32 0.55 -0.92 11.26
C GLY A 32 -0.13 -0.26 12.44
N GLU A 33 0.49 0.80 12.93
CA GLU A 33 -0.03 1.66 14.00
C GLU A 33 0.54 3.07 13.88
N GLY A 34 -0.31 4.09 14.04
CA GLY A 34 0.08 5.49 13.90
C GLY A 34 0.70 5.77 12.52
N LYS A 35 1.94 6.25 12.48
CA LYS A 35 2.63 6.58 11.21
C LYS A 35 3.32 5.40 10.53
N HIS A 36 3.40 4.24 11.16
CA HIS A 36 4.21 3.11 10.70
C HIS A 36 3.32 2.00 10.17
N TRP A 37 3.45 1.68 8.89
CA TRP A 37 2.65 0.67 8.23
C TRP A 37 3.49 -0.24 7.32
N ILE A 38 3.03 -1.46 7.18
CA ILE A 38 3.62 -2.51 6.35
C ILE A 38 2.52 -3.03 5.44
N ALA A 39 2.71 -2.92 4.13
CA ALA A 39 1.87 -3.59 3.15
C ALA A 39 2.40 -5.00 2.91
N HIS A 40 1.52 -5.99 3.00
CA HIS A 40 1.81 -7.36 2.64
C HIS A 40 1.14 -7.64 1.31
N GLY A 41 1.88 -8.16 0.33
CA GLY A 41 1.31 -8.38 -0.99
C GLY A 41 2.31 -8.90 -2.01
N THR A 42 2.00 -8.64 -3.26
CA THR A 42 2.78 -9.11 -4.41
C THR A 42 3.53 -7.94 -5.05
N TYR A 43 4.82 -8.15 -5.25
CA TYR A 43 5.69 -7.26 -6.00
C TYR A 43 6.00 -7.83 -7.38
N THR A 44 5.79 -7.02 -8.42
CA THR A 44 5.98 -7.40 -9.82
C THR A 44 7.00 -6.44 -10.44
N THR A 45 8.07 -6.97 -11.04
CA THR A 45 9.11 -6.15 -11.69
C THR A 45 9.21 -6.47 -13.16
N SER A 46 9.48 -5.46 -13.98
CA SER A 46 9.71 -5.64 -15.42
C SER A 46 11.03 -6.36 -15.75
N MET A 47 11.93 -6.52 -14.77
CA MET A 47 13.23 -7.18 -14.95
C MET A 47 13.21 -8.68 -14.60
N SER A 48 12.14 -9.19 -13.98
CA SER A 48 11.98 -10.61 -13.69
C SER A 48 10.55 -11.05 -13.92
N ASP A 49 10.33 -12.05 -14.78
CA ASP A 49 9.04 -12.70 -15.03
C ASP A 49 8.50 -13.51 -13.82
N GLN A 50 8.90 -13.16 -12.60
CA GLN A 50 8.48 -13.81 -11.37
C GLN A 50 7.92 -12.79 -10.40
N ASP A 51 6.62 -12.90 -10.16
CA ASP A 51 5.96 -12.29 -9.02
C ASP A 51 6.53 -12.86 -7.72
N ARG A 52 6.75 -11.99 -6.74
CA ARG A 52 7.24 -12.39 -5.41
C ARG A 52 6.30 -11.85 -4.34
N GLU A 53 5.93 -12.72 -3.41
CA GLU A 53 5.33 -12.28 -2.15
C GLU A 53 6.38 -11.49 -1.39
N GLU A 54 6.10 -10.21 -1.15
CA GLU A 54 7.01 -9.28 -0.50
C GLU A 54 6.24 -8.41 0.49
N THR A 55 6.98 -7.82 1.42
CA THR A 55 6.45 -6.85 2.38
C THR A 55 7.08 -5.50 2.12
N LEU A 56 6.26 -4.46 2.01
CA LEU A 56 6.71 -3.10 1.77
C LEU A 56 6.36 -2.22 2.96
N ALA A 57 7.40 -1.81 3.70
CA ALA A 57 7.25 -0.90 4.83
C ALA A 57 7.21 0.56 4.34
N PHE A 58 6.22 1.32 4.82
CA PHE A 58 6.06 2.73 4.48
C PHE A 58 5.68 3.57 5.71
N PHE A 59 5.89 4.88 5.59
CA PHE A 59 5.72 5.84 6.67
C PHE A 59 4.83 6.98 6.18
N LEU A 60 3.80 7.32 6.96
CA LEU A 60 2.98 8.50 6.68
C LEU A 60 3.68 9.75 7.21
N GLU A 61 3.82 10.78 6.36
CA GLU A 61 4.47 12.04 6.75
C GLU A 61 3.73 12.73 7.90
N GLU A 62 2.40 12.80 7.78
CA GLU A 62 1.50 13.28 8.83
C GLU A 62 0.74 12.11 9.46
N ASN A 63 0.44 12.19 10.76
CA ASN A 63 -0.42 11.21 11.41
C ASN A 63 -1.84 11.76 11.29
N PRO A 64 -2.69 11.25 10.37
CA PRO A 64 -4.05 11.75 10.29
C PRO A 64 -4.75 11.50 11.63
N GLU A 65 -5.48 12.50 12.12
CA GLU A 65 -6.11 12.46 13.45
C GLU A 65 -7.07 11.26 13.61
N ASN A 66 -7.60 10.73 12.51
CA ASN A 66 -8.55 9.62 12.48
C ASN A 66 -8.05 8.43 11.64
N ILE A 67 -6.76 8.10 11.72
CA ILE A 67 -6.20 6.98 10.94
C ILE A 67 -6.90 5.64 11.18
N GLU A 68 -7.44 5.45 12.39
CA GLU A 68 -8.19 4.24 12.75
C GLU A 68 -9.51 4.12 11.98
N ASP A 69 -10.10 5.24 11.56
CA ASP A 69 -11.35 5.27 10.79
C ASP A 69 -11.13 5.17 9.27
N MET A 70 -9.89 5.39 8.81
CA MET A 70 -9.53 5.31 7.39
C MET A 70 -9.55 3.87 6.89
N SER A 71 -9.87 3.69 5.61
CA SER A 71 -9.79 2.39 4.94
C SER A 71 -8.34 1.99 4.63
N ALA A 72 -8.09 0.71 4.34
CA ALA A 72 -6.76 0.25 3.92
C ALA A 72 -6.29 1.00 2.66
N GLY A 73 -7.20 1.20 1.69
CA GLY A 73 -6.93 1.98 0.48
C GLY A 73 -6.56 3.43 0.75
N GLU A 74 -7.24 4.10 1.68
CA GLU A 74 -6.91 5.48 2.03
C GLU A 74 -5.52 5.60 2.67
N ILE A 75 -5.16 4.67 3.56
CA ILE A 75 -3.84 4.64 4.21
C ILE A 75 -2.74 4.33 3.20
N PHE A 76 -2.96 3.34 2.34
CA PHE A 76 -1.99 2.90 1.35
C PHE A 76 -1.68 4.02 0.34
N ASN A 77 -2.71 4.65 -0.23
CA ASN A 77 -2.51 5.72 -1.22
C ASN A 77 -1.93 6.98 -0.59
N MET A 78 -2.28 7.33 0.65
CA MET A 78 -1.70 8.49 1.33
C MET A 78 -0.17 8.42 1.48
N ALA A 79 0.38 7.21 1.62
CA ALA A 79 1.82 7.01 1.68
C ALA A 79 2.52 7.32 0.34
N TRP A 80 1.79 7.22 -0.77
CA TRP A 80 2.33 7.24 -2.13
C TRP A 80 1.85 8.42 -2.98
N ASP A 81 0.74 9.08 -2.61
CA ASP A 81 0.28 10.35 -3.20
C ASP A 81 1.32 11.48 -3.00
N ILE A 82 2.27 11.29 -2.08
CA ILE A 82 3.39 12.23 -1.83
C ILE A 82 4.54 11.99 -2.83
N TRP A 83 4.60 10.81 -3.45
CA TRP A 83 5.57 10.46 -4.49
C TRP A 83 4.98 10.74 -5.87
N GLU A 84 4.63 12.00 -6.16
CA GLU A 84 4.50 12.44 -7.56
C GLU A 84 5.91 12.44 -8.19
N ILE A 85 6.09 11.71 -9.28
CA ILE A 85 7.28 11.80 -10.15
C ILE A 85 7.27 13.13 -10.89
#